data_AF-A0A1H3CGF4-F1
#
_entry.id   AF-A0A1H3CGF4-F1
#
_cell.length_a   1.000
_cell.length_b   1.000
_cell.length_c   1.000
_cell.angle_alpha   90.00
_cell.angle_beta   90.00
_cell.angle_gamma   90.00
#
_symmetry.space_group_name_H-M   'P 1'
#
loop_
_entity.id
_entity.type
_entity.pdbx_description
1 polymer ?
#
loop_
_entity_poly.entity_id
_entity_poly.type
_entity_poly.pdbx_seq_one_letter_code
_entity_poly.pdbx_strand_id
1 'polypeptide(L)'
;MDFVTRQGLQVHFTQPCNAHHAGRSGESSINEKPRGPSIALDQKALQKTRAKRELKRRQTKPASAGLPGALSAARVWANVGRAPIADIFVPSNLFELGIGTVWVNRSLPDGRYAVAGILVDVFCLGVKNVLYKIVDAAGYSTVLARIRGNPTESAEARDPSCARKLVEDALAYAKDLGFEPHADYRIARLIFGDIDAGACPVSFTFGKDGKPFYIAGQNDTSAMQRRIVKRLESRCGPWAYDYLVMA
;
A
#
# COMPACT_ATOMS: atom_id res chain seq x y z
N MET A 1 -50.30 -13.56 -5.38
CA MET A 1 -50.23 -12.32 -6.18
C MET A 1 -49.65 -11.26 -5.26
N ASP A 2 -48.34 -11.04 -5.36
CA ASP A 2 -47.77 -9.76 -5.81
C ASP A 2 -46.34 -9.57 -5.30
N PHE A 3 -45.46 -9.76 -6.27
CA PHE A 3 -44.07 -9.33 -6.34
C PHE A 3 -44.00 -7.79 -6.32
N VAL A 4 -43.17 -7.21 -5.45
CA VAL A 4 -42.51 -5.91 -5.72
C VAL A 4 -41.13 -5.96 -5.04
N THR A 5 -40.10 -6.44 -5.74
CA THR A 5 -39.11 -5.68 -6.52
C THR A 5 -38.11 -4.89 -5.68
N ARG A 6 -36.88 -5.43 -5.65
CA ARG A 6 -35.64 -4.84 -5.15
C ARG A 6 -35.37 -3.49 -5.82
N GLN A 7 -35.14 -2.44 -5.04
CA GLN A 7 -34.45 -1.25 -5.52
C GLN A 7 -32.97 -1.35 -5.14
N GLY A 8 -32.14 -1.35 -6.18
CA GLY A 8 -30.70 -1.41 -6.09
C GLY A 8 -30.13 -0.12 -5.53
N LEU A 9 -29.28 -0.26 -4.52
CA LEU A 9 -28.41 0.80 -4.04
C LEU A 9 -27.33 1.04 -5.10
N GLN A 10 -27.45 2.13 -5.85
CA GLN A 10 -26.40 2.61 -6.75
C GLN A 10 -25.20 3.03 -5.91
N VAL A 11 -24.19 2.17 -5.85
CA VAL A 11 -22.83 2.53 -5.46
C VAL A 11 -22.27 3.45 -6.54
N HIS A 12 -22.17 4.74 -6.23
CA HIS A 12 -21.40 5.70 -7.01
C HIS A 12 -19.92 5.29 -6.97
N PHE A 13 -19.46 4.64 -8.03
CA PHE A 13 -18.05 4.53 -8.34
C PHE A 13 -17.54 5.94 -8.69
N THR A 14 -16.72 6.54 -7.84
CA THR A 14 -15.88 7.67 -8.25
C THR A 14 -14.89 7.15 -9.28
N GLN A 15 -15.14 7.43 -10.56
CA GLN A 15 -14.18 7.17 -11.64
C GLN A 15 -12.88 7.93 -11.34
N PRO A 16 -11.73 7.26 -11.15
CA PRO A 16 -10.47 7.97 -11.21
C PRO A 16 -10.19 8.31 -12.68
N CYS A 17 -9.86 9.58 -12.92
CA CYS A 17 -9.53 10.19 -14.23
C CYS A 17 -10.71 10.45 -15.19
N ASN A 18 -11.67 11.31 -14.82
CA ASN A 18 -12.38 12.13 -15.81
C ASN A 18 -11.76 13.52 -15.90
N ALA A 19 -10.87 13.69 -16.89
CA ALA A 19 -10.49 15.00 -17.38
C ALA A 19 -11.66 15.55 -18.23
N HIS A 20 -12.48 16.44 -17.66
CA HIS A 20 -13.43 17.20 -18.46
C HIS A 20 -12.69 18.16 -19.39
N HIS A 21 -12.87 17.95 -20.69
CA HIS A 21 -12.52 18.89 -21.75
C HIS A 21 -13.27 20.22 -21.55
N ALA A 22 -12.52 21.31 -21.40
CA ALA A 22 -13.02 22.66 -21.68
C ALA A 22 -12.32 23.16 -22.96
N GLY A 23 -13.15 23.66 -23.89
CA GLY A 23 -12.78 23.98 -25.26
C GLY A 23 -11.74 25.09 -25.41
N ARG A 24 -11.11 25.04 -26.58
CA ARG A 24 -10.06 25.94 -27.07
C ARG A 24 -10.70 27.19 -27.67
N SER A 25 -10.22 28.37 -27.28
CA SER A 25 -10.22 29.57 -28.15
C SER A 25 -9.16 30.58 -27.70
N GLY A 26 -8.29 30.98 -28.62
CA GLY A 26 -7.72 32.33 -28.67
C GLY A 26 -6.45 32.64 -27.87
N GLU A 27 -5.35 32.68 -28.62
CA GLU A 27 -4.26 33.69 -28.56
C GLU A 27 -3.22 33.70 -27.44
N SER A 28 -1.99 33.86 -27.93
CA SER A 28 -0.71 33.88 -27.25
C SER A 28 -0.50 35.12 -26.38
N SER A 29 0.03 34.93 -25.17
CA SER A 29 1.09 35.76 -24.59
C SER A 29 1.70 35.08 -23.37
N ILE A 30 3.03 35.06 -23.36
CA ILE A 30 3.88 34.63 -22.26
C ILE A 30 3.61 35.57 -21.07
N ASN A 31 3.12 35.05 -19.94
CA ASN A 31 3.30 35.75 -18.67
C ASN A 31 3.23 34.77 -17.49
N GLU A 32 4.27 34.81 -16.65
CA GLU A 32 4.41 34.07 -15.41
C GLU A 32 3.22 34.35 -14.48
N LYS A 33 2.62 33.31 -13.88
CA LYS A 33 1.57 33.47 -12.85
C LYS A 33 2.07 33.12 -11.44
N PRO A 34 1.60 33.83 -10.40
CA PRO A 34 2.23 33.89 -9.10
C PRO A 34 1.85 32.69 -8.21
N ARG A 35 2.81 32.30 -7.36
CA ARG A 35 2.67 31.29 -6.31
C ARG A 35 1.72 31.78 -5.23
N GLY A 36 0.53 31.18 -5.12
CA GLY A 36 -0.28 31.21 -3.89
C GLY A 36 0.40 30.40 -2.77
N PRO A 37 0.06 30.64 -1.50
CA PRO A 37 0.85 30.17 -0.37
C PRO A 37 0.72 28.65 -0.23
N SER A 38 1.77 27.94 -0.65
CA SER A 38 1.98 26.54 -0.35
C SER A 38 2.14 26.39 1.16
N ILE A 39 1.24 25.66 1.83
CA ILE A 39 1.55 25.04 3.12
C ILE A 39 2.65 24.01 2.84
N ALA A 40 3.89 24.50 2.84
CA ALA A 40 5.09 23.71 2.61
C ALA A 40 5.39 22.90 3.87
N LEU A 41 4.70 21.76 4.02
CA LEU A 41 5.24 20.68 4.83
C LEU A 41 6.55 20.24 4.17
N ASP A 42 7.66 20.36 4.89
CA ASP A 42 9.01 20.19 4.37
C ASP A 42 9.17 18.85 3.63
N GLN A 43 9.28 18.93 2.30
CA GLN A 43 9.47 17.79 1.41
C GLN A 43 10.70 16.97 1.81
N LYS A 44 11.75 17.61 2.35
CA LYS A 44 12.95 16.93 2.84
C LYS A 44 12.68 16.14 4.11
N ALA A 45 11.84 16.64 5.01
CA ALA A 45 11.44 15.93 6.22
C ALA A 45 10.61 14.67 5.89
N LEU A 46 9.65 14.78 4.96
CA LEU A 46 8.86 13.63 4.49
C LEU A 46 9.73 12.57 3.80
N GLN A 47 10.66 13.00 2.93
CA GLN A 47 11.59 12.11 2.25
C GLN A 47 12.55 11.41 3.21
N LYS A 48 13.20 12.15 4.14
CA LYS A 48 14.08 11.56 5.17
C LYS A 48 13.35 10.53 6.00
N THR A 49 12.11 10.84 6.36
CA THR A 49 11.25 9.95 7.13
C THR A 49 10.92 8.67 6.36
N ARG A 50 10.56 8.77 5.07
CA ARG A 50 10.31 7.60 4.20
C ARG A 50 11.57 6.79 3.90
N ALA A 51 12.71 7.43 3.64
CA ALA A 51 13.99 6.77 3.38
C ALA A 51 14.44 5.92 4.59
N LYS A 52 14.25 6.45 5.82
CA LYS A 52 14.48 5.70 7.06
C LYS A 52 13.58 4.46 7.18
N ARG A 53 12.32 4.53 6.71
CA ARG A 53 11.36 3.39 6.72
C ARG A 53 11.83 2.27 5.81
N GLU A 54 12.19 2.60 4.57
CA GLU A 54 12.59 1.59 3.59
C GLU A 54 13.93 0.92 3.95
N LEU A 55 14.86 1.67 4.57
CA LEU A 55 16.14 1.15 5.06
C LEU A 55 15.98 0.20 6.25
N LYS A 56 15.18 0.56 7.27
CA LYS A 56 14.90 -0.33 8.42
C LYS A 56 14.27 -1.65 7.96
N ARG A 57 13.49 -1.61 6.88
CA ARG A 57 12.88 -2.78 6.27
C ARG A 57 13.83 -3.59 5.37
N ARG A 58 14.78 -2.94 4.70
CA ARG A 58 15.86 -3.59 3.95
C ARG A 58 16.78 -4.44 4.83
N GLN A 59 17.01 -4.00 6.07
CA GLN A 59 17.76 -4.78 7.08
C GLN A 59 17.03 -6.06 7.53
N THR A 60 15.80 -6.27 7.06
CA THR A 60 15.01 -7.49 7.27
C THR A 60 14.67 -8.25 5.98
N LYS A 61 15.33 -7.97 4.84
CA LYS A 61 15.13 -8.79 3.62
C LYS A 61 15.30 -10.27 3.98
N PRO A 62 14.29 -11.14 3.74
CA PRO A 62 14.54 -12.56 3.84
C PRO A 62 15.55 -12.92 2.75
N ALA A 63 16.63 -13.60 3.14
CA ALA A 63 17.41 -14.36 2.18
C ALA A 63 16.44 -15.31 1.48
N SER A 64 16.49 -15.37 0.15
CA SER A 64 15.96 -16.48 -0.61
C SER A 64 16.66 -17.74 -0.08
N ALA A 65 16.01 -18.46 0.83
CA ALA A 65 16.56 -19.68 1.40
C ALA A 65 16.55 -20.76 0.32
N GLY A 66 17.71 -20.94 -0.32
CA GLY A 66 17.99 -22.13 -1.10
C GLY A 66 18.27 -23.32 -0.17
N LEU A 67 17.84 -24.51 -0.63
CA LEU A 67 18.13 -25.86 -0.12
C LEU A 67 17.35 -26.31 1.14
N PRO A 68 17.34 -27.62 1.42
CA PRO A 68 16.19 -28.54 1.44
C PRO A 68 15.11 -28.14 2.47
N GLY A 69 13.87 -27.99 2.01
CA GLY A 69 12.76 -27.48 2.86
C GLY A 69 11.86 -26.44 2.17
N ALA A 70 12.20 -25.99 0.96
CA ALA A 70 11.37 -25.05 0.19
C ALA A 70 9.93 -25.59 -0.05
N LEU A 71 9.78 -26.90 -0.27
CA LEU A 71 8.47 -27.56 -0.38
C LEU A 71 7.69 -27.52 0.94
N SER A 72 8.35 -27.60 2.10
CA SER A 72 7.68 -27.50 3.40
C SER A 72 7.27 -26.06 3.70
N ALA A 73 8.11 -25.07 3.38
CA ALA A 73 7.78 -23.66 3.53
C ALA A 73 6.60 -23.22 2.64
N ALA A 74 6.59 -23.63 1.37
CA ALA A 74 5.47 -23.35 0.46
C ALA A 74 4.17 -24.01 0.94
N ARG A 75 4.24 -25.26 1.43
CA ARG A 75 3.08 -25.98 1.98
C ARG A 75 2.56 -25.36 3.27
N VAL A 76 3.44 -24.83 4.12
CA VAL A 76 3.03 -24.06 5.31
C VAL A 76 2.32 -22.79 4.86
N TRP A 77 2.92 -22.00 3.96
CA TRP A 77 2.32 -20.76 3.43
C TRP A 77 1.00 -20.96 2.69
N ALA A 78 0.78 -22.11 2.06
CA ALA A 78 -0.50 -22.45 1.45
C ALA A 78 -1.65 -22.58 2.47
N ASN A 79 -1.34 -22.84 3.74
CA ASN A 79 -2.32 -23.10 4.80
C ASN A 79 -2.39 -22.02 5.88
N VAL A 80 -1.48 -21.02 5.88
CA VAL A 80 -1.44 -19.99 6.93
C VAL A 80 -2.77 -19.25 7.09
N GLY A 81 -3.49 -19.03 5.99
CA GLY A 81 -4.75 -18.30 5.97
C GLY A 81 -5.91 -18.96 6.72
N ARG A 82 -5.73 -20.18 7.28
CA ARG A 82 -6.70 -20.86 8.13
C ARG A 82 -6.32 -20.87 9.61
N ALA A 83 -5.10 -20.44 9.92
CA ALA A 83 -4.59 -20.45 11.29
C ALA A 83 -5.15 -19.25 12.08
N PRO A 84 -5.34 -19.34 13.41
CA PRO A 84 -5.86 -18.21 14.19
C PRO A 84 -5.06 -16.92 14.00
N ILE A 85 -5.76 -15.78 13.90
CA ILE A 85 -5.12 -14.46 13.86
C ILE A 85 -4.49 -14.18 15.23
N ALA A 86 -3.20 -13.87 15.25
CA ALA A 86 -2.47 -13.47 16.44
C ALA A 86 -2.62 -11.97 16.66
N ASP A 87 -2.18 -11.18 15.68
CA ASP A 87 -2.24 -9.73 15.73
C ASP A 87 -2.34 -9.15 14.31
N ILE A 88 -2.99 -8.00 14.20
CA ILE A 88 -3.01 -7.17 12.99
C ILE A 88 -2.69 -5.74 13.38
N PHE A 89 -1.72 -5.14 12.68
CA PHE A 89 -1.33 -3.75 12.90
C PHE A 89 -1.37 -2.94 11.61
N VAL A 90 -1.93 -1.73 11.70
CA VAL A 90 -1.92 -0.74 10.62
C VAL A 90 -1.35 0.57 11.17
N PRO A 91 -0.51 1.31 10.42
CA PRO A 91 -0.04 2.62 10.85
C PRO A 91 -1.20 3.62 10.91
N SER A 92 -1.44 4.29 12.04
CA SER A 92 -2.53 5.26 12.15
C SER A 92 -2.34 6.50 11.29
N ASN A 93 -1.10 6.88 11.04
CA ASN A 93 -0.70 7.99 10.17
C ASN A 93 -0.46 7.56 8.71
N LEU A 94 -0.99 6.40 8.28
CA LEU A 94 -0.78 5.87 6.92
C LEU A 94 -1.18 6.86 5.82
N PHE A 95 -2.36 7.46 5.92
CA PHE A 95 -2.89 8.37 4.90
C PHE A 95 -2.26 9.77 4.97
N GLU A 96 -1.74 10.19 6.12
CA GLU A 96 -0.95 11.43 6.23
C GLU A 96 0.40 11.28 5.54
N LEU A 97 1.05 10.14 5.79
CA LEU A 97 2.40 9.89 5.31
C LEU A 97 2.44 9.27 3.92
N GLY A 98 1.33 8.75 3.41
CA GLY A 98 1.15 8.12 2.10
C GLY A 98 1.77 6.73 1.95
N ILE A 99 2.56 6.27 2.92
CA ILE A 99 3.21 4.95 2.86
C ILE A 99 3.41 4.36 4.26
N GLY A 100 3.14 3.08 4.42
CA GLY A 100 3.31 2.38 5.69
C GLY A 100 3.13 0.87 5.56
N THR A 101 3.49 0.11 6.61
CA THR A 101 3.43 -1.35 6.57
C THR A 101 2.21 -1.89 7.32
N VAL A 102 1.31 -2.59 6.60
CA VAL A 102 0.24 -3.38 7.20
C VAL A 102 0.81 -4.73 7.63
N TRP A 103 0.69 -5.05 8.91
CA TRP A 103 1.15 -6.31 9.49
C TRP A 103 -0.03 -7.24 9.76
N VAL A 104 0.09 -8.50 9.34
CA VAL A 104 -0.86 -9.57 9.64
C VAL A 104 -0.07 -10.77 10.13
N ASN A 105 -0.40 -11.23 11.33
CA ASN A 105 0.28 -12.33 11.99
C ASN A 105 -0.73 -13.41 12.37
N ARG A 106 -0.38 -14.69 12.16
CA ARG A 106 -1.21 -15.84 12.54
C ARG A 106 -0.41 -16.85 13.37
N SER A 107 -1.03 -17.39 14.41
CA SER A 107 -0.47 -18.44 15.27
C SER A 107 -0.66 -19.80 14.60
N LEU A 108 0.44 -20.52 14.35
CA LEU A 108 0.41 -21.84 13.72
C LEU A 108 0.23 -22.97 14.75
N PRO A 109 -0.32 -24.13 14.36
CA PRO A 109 -0.58 -25.24 15.27
C PRO A 109 0.66 -25.82 15.97
N ASP A 110 1.85 -25.61 15.40
CA ASP A 110 3.13 -26.08 15.94
C ASP A 110 3.81 -25.07 16.88
N GLY A 111 3.08 -24.04 17.33
CA GLY A 111 3.59 -23.00 18.22
C GLY A 111 4.43 -21.91 17.53
N ARG A 112 4.60 -21.99 16.21
CA ARG A 112 5.24 -20.94 15.40
C ARG A 112 4.23 -19.87 14.98
N TYR A 113 4.74 -18.82 14.35
CA TYR A 113 3.95 -17.71 13.84
C TYR A 113 4.25 -17.47 12.36
N ALA A 114 3.20 -17.34 11.56
CA ALA A 114 3.31 -16.75 10.23
C ALA A 114 3.20 -15.23 10.37
N VAL A 115 4.19 -14.51 9.88
CA VAL A 115 4.27 -13.04 9.93
C VAL A 115 4.34 -12.52 8.50
N ALA A 116 3.47 -11.56 8.17
CA ALA A 116 3.52 -10.83 6.91
C ALA A 116 3.46 -9.32 7.15
N GLY A 117 4.35 -8.57 6.51
CA GLY A 117 4.37 -7.12 6.46
C GLY A 117 4.26 -6.64 5.02
N ILE A 118 3.18 -5.92 4.70
CA ILE A 118 2.84 -5.46 3.35
C ILE A 118 3.06 -3.94 3.29
N LEU A 119 4.02 -3.47 2.46
CA LEU A 119 4.22 -2.02 2.26
C LEU A 119 3.11 -1.53 1.35
N VAL A 120 2.28 -0.64 1.86
CA VAL A 120 1.21 -0.02 1.09
C VAL A 120 1.58 1.44 0.86
N ASP A 121 1.61 1.85 -0.41
CA ASP A 121 1.64 3.23 -0.87
C ASP A 121 0.20 3.62 -1.26
N VAL A 122 -0.44 4.38 -0.38
CA VAL A 122 -1.85 4.78 -0.55
C VAL A 122 -2.00 6.01 -1.45
N PHE A 123 -0.89 6.65 -1.84
CA PHE A 123 -0.92 7.80 -2.74
C PHE A 123 -0.81 7.42 -4.21
N CYS A 124 -0.15 6.30 -4.53
CA CYS A 124 0.09 5.95 -5.94
C CYS A 124 0.24 4.43 -6.19
N LEU A 125 1.27 3.80 -5.63
CA LEU A 125 1.78 2.53 -6.17
C LEU A 125 1.10 1.28 -5.60
N GLY A 126 0.22 1.40 -4.61
CA GLY A 126 -0.42 0.25 -3.96
C GLY A 126 0.61 -0.58 -3.21
N VAL A 127 0.67 -1.90 -3.43
CA VAL A 127 1.63 -2.76 -2.72
C VAL A 127 3.03 -2.65 -3.31
N LYS A 128 3.87 -1.82 -2.70
CA LYS A 128 5.24 -1.54 -3.15
C LYS A 128 6.23 -2.65 -2.82
N ASN A 129 6.05 -3.34 -1.70
CA ASN A 129 6.97 -4.39 -1.25
C ASN A 129 6.26 -5.31 -0.23
N VAL A 130 6.78 -6.52 0.00
CA VAL A 130 6.31 -7.43 1.06
C VAL A 130 7.47 -8.05 1.82
N LEU A 131 7.20 -8.44 3.06
CA LEU A 131 8.05 -9.31 3.86
C LEU A 131 7.16 -10.40 4.44
N TYR A 132 7.61 -11.65 4.38
CA TYR A 132 6.87 -12.74 4.99
C TYR A 132 7.83 -13.83 5.47
N LYS A 133 7.53 -14.44 6.62
CA LYS A 133 8.34 -15.52 7.20
C LYS A 133 7.56 -16.32 8.24
N ILE A 134 8.02 -17.54 8.51
CA ILE A 134 7.61 -18.32 9.68
C ILE A 134 8.69 -18.14 10.75
N VAL A 135 8.29 -17.86 11.98
CA VAL A 135 9.19 -17.67 13.13
C VAL A 135 8.69 -18.45 14.34
N ASP A 136 9.59 -18.82 15.24
CA ASP A 136 9.21 -19.33 16.56
C ASP A 136 8.70 -18.20 17.47
N ALA A 137 8.32 -18.53 18.71
CA ALA A 137 7.79 -17.57 19.67
C ALA A 137 8.77 -16.44 20.05
N ALA A 138 10.07 -16.75 20.15
CA ALA A 138 11.11 -15.77 20.44
C ALA A 138 11.31 -14.79 19.26
N GLY A 139 11.33 -15.34 18.04
CA GLY A 139 11.36 -14.58 16.80
C GLY A 139 10.12 -13.72 16.62
N TYR A 140 8.94 -14.21 17.03
CA TYR A 140 7.70 -13.43 17.02
C TYR A 140 7.76 -12.25 17.99
N SER A 141 8.22 -12.48 19.22
CA SER A 141 8.43 -11.42 20.21
C SER A 141 9.38 -10.33 19.68
N THR A 142 10.45 -10.74 18.99
CA THR A 142 11.38 -9.81 18.32
C THR A 142 10.71 -9.01 17.20
N VAL A 143 9.83 -9.64 16.42
CA VAL A 143 9.03 -8.95 15.39
C VAL A 143 8.11 -7.91 16.04
N LEU A 144 7.35 -8.26 17.07
CA LEU A 144 6.45 -7.34 17.76
C LEU A 144 7.20 -6.14 18.34
N ALA A 145 8.35 -6.36 18.97
CA ALA A 145 9.20 -5.29 19.49
C ALA A 145 9.65 -4.32 18.37
N ARG A 146 9.96 -4.83 17.17
CA ARG A 146 10.33 -3.99 16.01
C ARG A 146 9.17 -3.20 15.44
N ILE A 147 7.98 -3.80 15.40
CA ILE A 147 6.75 -3.15 14.94
C ILE A 147 6.39 -2.01 15.90
N ARG A 148 6.25 -2.31 17.19
CA ARG A 148 5.85 -1.35 18.23
C ARG A 148 6.92 -0.28 18.51
N GLY A 149 8.19 -0.66 18.43
CA GLY A 149 9.33 0.26 18.59
C GLY A 149 9.67 1.05 17.32
N ASN A 150 8.75 1.18 16.34
CA ASN A 150 8.98 2.02 15.17
C ASN A 150 8.52 3.46 15.48
N PRO A 151 9.44 4.43 15.68
CA PRO A 151 9.07 5.80 16.04
C PRO A 151 8.40 6.58 14.90
N THR A 152 8.32 5.99 13.70
CA THR A 152 7.82 6.63 12.49
C THR A 152 6.44 6.12 12.07
N GLU A 153 6.06 4.92 12.51
CA GLU A 153 4.77 4.30 12.23
C GLU A 153 4.17 3.92 13.59
N SER A 154 3.18 4.68 14.05
CA SER A 154 2.39 4.28 15.22
C SER A 154 1.53 3.09 14.82
N ALA A 155 2.02 1.89 15.12
CA ALA A 155 1.38 0.64 14.77
C ALA A 155 0.21 0.40 15.73
N GLU A 156 -1.01 0.45 15.21
CA GLU A 156 -2.23 0.29 16.00
C GLU A 156 -2.95 -0.99 15.60
N ALA A 157 -3.57 -1.63 16.60
CA ALA A 157 -4.41 -2.79 16.35
C ALA A 157 -5.55 -2.42 15.40
N ARG A 158 -5.84 -3.28 14.43
CA ARG A 158 -6.89 -3.04 13.46
C ARG A 158 -7.77 -4.26 13.27
N ASP A 159 -9.05 -4.01 13.00
CA ASP A 159 -9.97 -5.04 12.58
C ASP A 159 -9.45 -5.78 11.33
N PRO A 160 -9.49 -7.13 11.31
CA PRO A 160 -8.98 -7.92 10.20
C PRO A 160 -9.60 -7.57 8.85
N SER A 161 -10.92 -7.39 8.81
CA SER A 161 -11.64 -7.05 7.56
C SER A 161 -11.12 -5.74 7.00
N CYS A 162 -10.90 -4.74 7.86
CA CYS A 162 -10.43 -3.43 7.43
C CYS A 162 -8.97 -3.41 7.02
N ALA A 163 -8.11 -4.23 7.63
CA ALA A 163 -6.73 -4.38 7.16
C ALA A 163 -6.68 -5.03 5.77
N ARG A 164 -7.48 -6.08 5.53
CA ARG A 164 -7.57 -6.72 4.22
C ARG A 164 -8.13 -5.76 3.17
N LYS A 165 -9.27 -5.13 3.46
CA LYS A 165 -9.92 -4.15 2.57
C LYS A 165 -9.00 -3.01 2.20
N LEU A 166 -8.25 -2.46 3.18
CA LEU A 166 -7.26 -1.41 2.92
C LEU A 166 -6.22 -1.84 1.87
N VAL A 167 -5.66 -3.05 2.00
CA VAL A 167 -4.66 -3.55 1.04
C VAL A 167 -5.29 -3.83 -0.32
N GLU A 168 -6.47 -4.45 -0.36
CA GLU A 168 -7.18 -4.77 -1.61
C GLU A 168 -7.63 -3.52 -2.36
N ASP A 169 -8.15 -2.51 -1.66
CA ASP A 169 -8.54 -1.23 -2.27
C ASP A 169 -7.30 -0.47 -2.78
N ALA A 170 -6.17 -0.51 -2.06
CA ALA A 170 -4.91 0.09 -2.51
C ALA A 170 -4.38 -0.56 -3.79
N LEU A 171 -4.56 -1.88 -3.92
CA LEU A 171 -4.22 -2.63 -5.13
C LEU A 171 -5.12 -2.24 -6.30
N ALA A 172 -6.43 -2.15 -6.06
CA ALA A 172 -7.39 -1.74 -7.07
C ALA A 172 -7.06 -0.33 -7.59
N TYR A 173 -6.84 0.61 -6.68
CA TYR A 173 -6.42 1.98 -7.03
C TYR A 173 -5.14 2.00 -7.87
N ALA A 174 -4.09 1.30 -7.45
CA ALA A 174 -2.83 1.27 -8.18
C ALA A 174 -2.94 0.57 -9.55
N LYS A 175 -3.80 -0.44 -9.65
CA LYS A 175 -4.10 -1.15 -10.90
C LYS A 175 -4.78 -0.25 -11.92
N ASP A 176 -5.70 0.61 -11.48
CA ASP A 176 -6.35 1.61 -12.35
C ASP A 176 -5.33 2.62 -12.91
N LEU A 177 -4.24 2.89 -12.17
CA LEU A 177 -3.10 3.68 -12.63
C LEU A 177 -2.11 2.88 -13.50
N GLY A 178 -2.35 1.59 -13.71
CA GLY A 178 -1.51 0.69 -14.50
C GLY A 178 -0.27 0.16 -13.79
N PHE A 179 -0.30 0.11 -12.44
CA PHE A 179 0.75 -0.51 -11.62
C PHE A 179 0.33 -1.90 -11.15
N GLU A 180 1.31 -2.80 -11.14
CA GLU A 180 1.17 -4.14 -10.57
C GLU A 180 1.84 -4.18 -9.21
N PRO A 181 1.33 -4.98 -8.25
CA PRO A 181 1.98 -5.12 -6.96
C PRO A 181 3.34 -5.79 -7.07
N HIS A 182 4.14 -5.64 -6.01
CA HIS A 182 5.37 -6.42 -5.86
C HIS A 182 5.13 -7.92 -6.08
N ALA A 183 5.97 -8.59 -6.86
CA ALA A 183 5.74 -9.97 -7.31
C ALA A 183 5.52 -10.97 -6.15
N ASP A 184 6.26 -10.79 -5.05
CA ASP A 184 6.15 -11.62 -3.86
C ASP A 184 4.82 -11.47 -3.10
N TYR A 185 4.01 -10.44 -3.41
CA TYR A 185 2.67 -10.28 -2.85
C TYR A 185 1.78 -11.49 -3.14
N ARG A 186 2.03 -12.22 -4.24
CA ARG A 186 1.32 -13.47 -4.56
C ARG A 186 1.39 -14.52 -3.44
N ILE A 187 2.48 -14.53 -2.67
CA ILE A 187 2.67 -15.41 -1.51
C ILE A 187 2.21 -14.72 -0.23
N ALA A 188 2.64 -13.47 0.00
CA ALA A 188 2.31 -12.75 1.23
C ALA A 188 0.78 -12.59 1.44
N ARG A 189 0.00 -12.43 0.37
CA ARG A 189 -1.47 -12.31 0.44
C ARG A 189 -2.16 -13.53 1.03
N LEU A 190 -1.52 -14.70 1.04
CA LEU A 190 -2.09 -15.92 1.63
C LEU A 190 -2.34 -15.77 3.14
N ILE A 191 -1.68 -14.81 3.79
CA ILE A 191 -1.91 -14.47 5.20
C ILE A 191 -3.34 -13.99 5.47
N PHE A 192 -4.00 -13.36 4.49
CA PHE A 192 -5.35 -12.85 4.66
C PHE A 192 -6.37 -13.98 4.73
N GLY A 193 -6.16 -15.05 3.95
CA GLY A 193 -6.92 -16.29 4.07
C GLY A 193 -8.44 -16.10 4.02
N ASP A 194 -9.08 -16.51 5.11
CA ASP A 194 -10.52 -16.51 5.35
C ASP A 194 -11.11 -15.16 5.83
N ILE A 195 -10.31 -14.11 5.98
CA ILE A 195 -10.79 -12.79 6.38
C ILE A 195 -11.72 -12.24 5.29
N ASP A 196 -12.97 -11.93 5.60
CA ASP A 196 -13.85 -11.23 4.67
C ASP A 196 -13.54 -9.72 4.66
N ALA A 197 -13.10 -9.19 3.52
CA ALA A 197 -12.86 -7.74 3.37
C ALA A 197 -14.18 -6.93 3.31
N GLY A 198 -15.26 -7.55 2.84
CA GLY A 198 -16.58 -6.91 2.69
C GLY A 198 -17.23 -6.56 4.03
N ALA A 199 -16.81 -7.21 5.12
CA ALA A 199 -17.26 -6.91 6.47
C ALA A 199 -16.75 -5.56 7.01
N CYS A 200 -15.74 -4.94 6.37
CA CYS A 200 -15.24 -3.65 6.83
C CYS A 200 -16.16 -2.50 6.39
N PRO A 201 -16.70 -1.69 7.32
CA PRO A 201 -17.58 -0.58 6.98
C PRO A 201 -16.84 0.67 6.48
N VAL A 202 -15.50 0.66 6.55
CA VAL A 202 -14.67 1.83 6.27
C VAL A 202 -14.43 1.96 4.77
N SER A 203 -14.74 3.14 4.23
CA SER A 203 -14.31 3.55 2.89
C SER A 203 -12.98 4.28 2.97
N PHE A 204 -12.03 3.92 2.11
CA PHE A 204 -10.71 4.52 2.05
C PHE A 204 -10.60 5.40 0.80
N THR A 205 -9.97 6.56 0.94
CA THR A 205 -9.68 7.46 -0.18
C THR A 205 -8.19 7.42 -0.47
N PHE A 206 -7.84 7.01 -1.70
CA PHE A 206 -6.46 6.91 -2.17
C PHE A 206 -6.06 8.13 -3.00
N GLY A 207 -4.76 8.30 -3.19
CA GLY A 207 -4.19 9.53 -3.73
C GLY A 207 -3.92 10.57 -2.65
N LYS A 208 -3.35 11.70 -3.08
CA LYS A 208 -3.18 12.89 -2.25
C LYS A 208 -3.84 14.06 -2.95
N ASP A 209 -4.65 14.81 -2.23
CA ASP A 209 -5.38 15.99 -2.75
C ASP A 209 -6.20 15.65 -4.02
N GLY A 210 -6.79 14.45 -4.05
CA GLY A 210 -7.66 13.98 -5.13
C GLY A 210 -6.95 13.43 -6.37
N LYS A 211 -5.61 13.30 -6.36
CA LYS A 211 -4.83 12.78 -7.50
C LYS A 211 -3.72 11.81 -7.08
N PRO A 212 -3.19 11.00 -8.02
CA PRO A 212 -2.01 10.20 -7.75
C PRO A 212 -0.82 11.08 -7.38
N PHE A 213 -0.11 10.71 -6.32
CA PHE A 213 1.12 11.39 -5.93
C PHE A 213 2.25 10.40 -5.71
N TYR A 214 3.13 10.30 -6.70
CA TYR A 214 4.31 9.45 -6.62
C TYR A 214 5.43 10.15 -5.85
N ILE A 215 5.98 9.52 -4.81
CA ILE A 215 7.20 10.01 -4.17
C ILE A 215 8.27 8.93 -4.29
N ALA A 216 9.38 9.29 -4.93
CA ALA A 216 10.50 8.40 -5.12
C ALA A 216 11.04 7.90 -3.77
N GLY A 217 11.08 6.58 -3.64
CA GLY A 217 11.77 5.91 -2.55
C GLY A 217 13.28 5.88 -2.79
N GLN A 218 14.06 5.63 -1.74
CA GLN A 218 15.51 5.48 -1.83
C GLN A 218 15.94 4.36 -2.79
N ASN A 219 15.03 3.44 -3.06
CA ASN A 219 15.24 2.23 -3.84
C ASN A 219 14.82 2.38 -5.29
N ASP A 220 14.14 3.48 -5.61
CA ASP A 220 13.65 3.74 -6.94
C ASP A 220 14.81 4.32 -7.74
N THR A 221 15.39 3.51 -8.63
CA THR A 221 16.43 3.98 -9.55
C THR A 221 15.84 5.04 -10.47
N SER A 222 16.67 5.92 -11.02
CA SER A 222 16.20 6.96 -11.94
C SER A 222 15.43 6.38 -13.14
N ALA A 223 15.78 5.16 -13.59
CA ALA A 223 15.05 4.45 -14.62
C ALA A 223 13.63 4.03 -14.16
N MET A 224 13.50 3.52 -12.93
CA MET A 224 12.20 3.20 -12.34
C MET A 224 11.35 4.46 -12.15
N GLN A 225 11.93 5.53 -11.61
CA GLN A 225 11.26 6.82 -11.42
C GLN A 225 10.70 7.35 -12.75
N ARG A 226 11.52 7.38 -13.81
CA ARG A 226 11.07 7.80 -15.15
C ARG A 226 9.95 6.92 -15.70
N ARG A 227 10.03 5.59 -15.50
CA ARG A 227 8.99 4.65 -15.94
C ARG A 227 7.66 4.90 -15.22
N ILE A 228 7.71 5.17 -13.91
CA ILE A 228 6.53 5.47 -13.09
C ILE A 228 5.89 6.78 -13.54
N VAL A 229 6.67 7.86 -13.67
CA VAL A 229 6.17 9.17 -14.13
C VAL A 229 5.58 9.05 -15.54
N LYS A 230 6.26 8.37 -16.47
CA LYS A 230 5.75 8.14 -17.83
C LYS A 230 4.44 7.33 -17.82
N ARG A 231 4.28 6.37 -16.91
CA ARG A 231 3.03 5.62 -16.74
C ARG A 231 1.91 6.54 -16.30
N LEU A 232 2.14 7.37 -15.28
CA LEU A 232 1.16 8.32 -14.77
C LEU A 232 0.75 9.31 -15.85
N GLU A 233 1.70 9.92 -16.56
CA GLU A 233 1.44 10.80 -17.71
C GLU A 233 0.55 10.11 -18.75
N SER A 234 0.89 8.89 -19.13
CA SER A 234 0.15 8.12 -20.13
C SER A 234 -1.25 7.68 -19.68
N ARG A 235 -1.52 7.59 -18.37
CA ARG A 235 -2.80 7.12 -17.83
C ARG A 235 -3.72 8.24 -17.37
N CYS A 236 -3.17 9.26 -16.75
CA CYS A 236 -3.93 10.36 -16.17
C CYS A 236 -3.98 11.58 -17.11
N GLY A 237 -3.01 11.69 -18.01
CA GLY A 237 -2.78 12.88 -18.81
C GLY A 237 -1.94 13.93 -18.06
N PRO A 238 -1.55 15.01 -18.77
CA PRO A 238 -0.79 16.10 -18.17
C PRO A 238 -1.55 16.72 -16.99
N TRP A 239 -0.83 17.11 -15.94
CA TRP A 239 -1.36 17.82 -14.75
C TRP A 239 -2.31 17.03 -13.82
N ALA A 240 -2.67 15.79 -14.16
CA ALA A 240 -3.58 14.95 -13.39
C ALA A 240 -2.90 14.08 -12.33
N TYR A 241 -1.61 14.30 -12.06
CA TYR A 241 -0.82 13.60 -11.06
C TYR A 241 0.31 14.50 -10.56
N ASP A 242 0.81 14.22 -9.36
CA ASP A 242 2.03 14.82 -8.84
C ASP A 242 3.14 13.79 -8.73
N TYR A 243 4.38 14.27 -8.73
CA TYR A 243 5.51 13.44 -8.36
C TYR A 243 6.60 14.23 -7.64
N LEU A 244 7.35 13.53 -6.80
CA LEU A 244 8.54 14.02 -6.13
C LEU A 244 9.67 13.01 -6.37
N VAL A 245 10.52 13.31 -7.35
CA VAL A 245 11.68 12.50 -7.72
C VAL A 245 12.94 12.98 -7.03
N MET A 246 13.92 12.10 -6.85
CA MET A 246 15.25 12.49 -6.35
C MET A 246 16.19 12.67 -7.55
N ALA A 247 16.92 13.78 -7.55
CA ALA A 247 18.00 14.04 -8.51
C ALA A 247 19.17 13.07 -8.31
#